data_AF-A0A378RM69-F1
#
_entry.id   AF-A0A378RM69-F1
#
_cell.length_a   1.000
_cell.length_b   1.000
_cell.length_c   1.000
_cell.angle_alpha   90.00
_cell.angle_beta   90.00
_cell.angle_gamma   90.00
#
_symmetry.space_group_name_H-M   'P 1'
#
loop_
_entity.id
_entity.type
_entity.pdbx_description
1 polymer ?
#
loop_
_entity_poly.entity_id
_entity_poly.type
_entity_poly.pdbx_seq_one_letter_code
_entity_poly.pdbx_strand_id
1 'polypeptide(L)'
;MKNIVLGMAFMLSFGTFANSSDEVYRNEDQVISPRKYCYEMKVIKQYYKNFLSARPSDNFTLNNYCTAAEAKIWGEQVNMKYARETTYNEFTGNGILYLATTVPMQVASSNCFTVANN
;
A
#
# COMPACT_ATOMS: atom_id res chain seq x y z
N MET A 1 4.74 -0.64 42.80
CA MET A 1 3.54 -0.21 42.05
C MET A 1 3.96 0.95 41.15
N LYS A 2 3.98 0.74 39.82
CA LYS A 2 3.07 1.38 38.83
C LYS A 2 3.23 2.92 38.82
N ASN A 3 3.63 3.62 37.76
CA ASN A 3 3.46 3.40 36.32
C ASN A 3 4.55 4.14 35.52
N ILE A 4 5.05 3.50 34.45
CA ILE A 4 5.81 4.15 33.37
C ILE A 4 4.77 4.66 32.37
N VAL A 5 4.71 5.98 32.16
CA VAL A 5 3.93 6.58 31.07
C VAL A 5 4.90 6.97 29.96
N LEU A 6 4.84 6.14 28.92
CA LEU A 6 5.42 6.32 27.60
C LEU A 6 4.79 7.54 26.93
N GLY A 7 5.59 8.56 26.61
CA GLY A 7 5.16 9.72 25.83
C GLY A 7 6.10 9.91 24.65
N MET A 8 5.85 9.19 23.54
CA MET A 8 6.54 9.42 22.28
C MET A 8 6.01 10.72 21.65
N ALA A 9 6.75 11.81 21.81
CA ALA A 9 6.51 13.04 21.06
C ALA A 9 7.29 12.99 19.74
N PHE A 10 6.61 12.61 18.65
CA PHE A 10 7.10 12.86 17.29
C PHE A 10 6.91 14.35 16.98
N MET A 11 7.89 15.18 17.32
CA MET A 11 7.96 16.56 16.83
C MET A 11 8.67 16.54 15.46
N LEU A 12 7.89 16.59 14.38
CA LEU A 12 8.43 16.93 13.07
C LEU A 12 8.69 18.45 13.04
N SER A 13 9.95 18.80 13.23
CA SER A 13 10.47 20.17 13.11
C SER A 13 10.41 20.64 11.66
N PHE A 14 9.45 21.48 11.32
CA PHE A 14 9.50 22.29 10.10
C PHE A 14 10.37 23.52 10.38
N GLY A 15 11.55 23.54 9.77
CA GLY A 15 12.47 24.68 9.81
C GLY A 15 11.85 25.88 9.11
N THR A 16 11.71 26.97 9.86
CA THR A 16 11.43 28.32 9.36
C THR A 16 12.64 28.84 8.59
N PHE A 17 12.51 29.08 7.29
CA PHE A 17 13.44 29.93 6.55
C PHE A 17 12.84 31.33 6.45
N ALA A 18 13.47 32.28 7.14
CA ALA A 18 13.21 33.70 6.98
C ALA A 18 14.37 34.33 6.18
N ASN A 19 13.95 35.07 5.13
CA ASN A 19 14.59 36.23 4.52
C ASN A 19 15.80 36.04 3.59
N SER A 20 15.61 36.35 2.32
CA SER A 20 16.12 37.60 1.75
C SER A 20 15.47 37.89 0.40
N SER A 21 15.02 39.12 0.28
CA SER A 21 14.47 39.79 -0.90
C SER A 21 15.49 39.83 -2.05
N ASP A 22 15.13 39.22 -3.17
CA ASP A 22 15.61 39.64 -4.49
C ASP A 22 14.48 39.36 -5.50
N GLU A 23 13.93 40.44 -6.05
CA GLU A 23 12.87 40.40 -7.06
C GLU A 23 13.43 39.86 -8.37
N VAL A 24 13.16 38.58 -8.66
CA VAL A 24 13.32 38.03 -10.01
C VAL A 24 12.07 37.22 -10.33
N TYR A 25 11.19 37.84 -11.14
CA TYR A 25 10.11 37.23 -11.92
C TYR A 25 10.19 35.70 -12.02
N ARG A 26 9.43 34.97 -11.19
CA ARG A 26 9.05 33.58 -11.45
C ARG A 26 7.70 33.27 -10.83
N ASN A 27 6.69 33.27 -11.70
CA ASN A 27 5.41 32.56 -11.61
C ASN A 27 5.02 32.09 -10.20
N GLU A 28 4.04 32.79 -9.64
CA GLU A 28 3.08 32.30 -8.65
C GLU A 28 2.93 30.76 -8.72
N ASP A 29 3.54 30.08 -7.75
CA ASP A 29 2.97 28.96 -7.01
C ASP A 29 2.05 28.00 -7.77
N GLN A 30 2.48 27.52 -8.94
CA GLN A 30 2.01 26.22 -9.41
C GLN A 30 2.58 25.16 -8.46
N VAL A 31 1.90 24.94 -7.35
CA VAL A 31 2.02 23.72 -6.56
C VAL A 31 1.79 22.60 -7.56
N ILE A 32 2.87 21.96 -8.00
CA ILE A 32 2.82 20.76 -8.82
C ILE A 32 2.16 19.72 -7.93
N SER A 33 0.83 19.64 -8.00
CA SER A 33 0.08 18.61 -7.30
C SER A 33 0.67 17.28 -7.76
N PRO A 34 1.13 16.43 -6.83
CA PRO A 34 1.86 15.25 -7.21
C PRO A 34 0.95 14.38 -8.08
N ARG A 35 1.46 13.98 -9.26
CA ARG A 35 0.69 13.22 -10.24
C ARG A 35 0.26 11.89 -9.63
N LYS A 36 -1.05 11.63 -9.67
CA LYS A 36 -1.66 10.37 -9.23
C LYS A 36 -1.95 9.50 -10.44
N TYR A 37 -1.81 8.19 -10.26
CA TYR A 37 -2.11 7.18 -11.26
C TYR A 37 -2.88 6.03 -10.61
N CYS A 38 -3.49 5.19 -11.44
CA CYS A 38 -4.10 3.95 -10.96
C CYS A 38 -3.01 2.89 -10.80
N TYR A 39 -2.95 2.27 -9.62
CA TYR A 39 -2.06 1.16 -9.33
C TYR A 39 -2.88 -0.09 -8.99
N GLU A 40 -2.38 -1.24 -9.45
CA GLU A 40 -2.98 -2.54 -9.30
C GLU A 40 -2.07 -3.47 -8.48
N MET A 41 -2.67 -4.29 -7.62
CA MET A 41 -2.03 -5.43 -6.98
C MET A 41 -2.88 -6.68 -7.14
N LYS A 42 -2.22 -7.81 -7.43
CA LYS A 42 -2.89 -9.11 -7.50
C LYS A 42 -2.62 -9.88 -6.22
N VAL A 43 -3.66 -10.54 -5.73
CA VAL A 43 -3.57 -11.41 -4.55
C VAL A 43 -4.11 -12.78 -4.93
N ILE A 44 -3.32 -13.80 -4.63
CA ILE A 44 -3.61 -15.21 -4.85
C ILE A 44 -3.86 -15.84 -3.48
N LYS A 45 -4.97 -16.53 -3.33
CA LYS A 45 -5.32 -17.31 -2.15
C LYS A 45 -5.25 -18.79 -2.50
N GLN A 46 -4.34 -19.50 -1.85
CA GLN A 46 -4.10 -20.92 -2.09
C GLN A 46 -4.43 -21.74 -0.85
N TYR A 47 -5.11 -22.86 -1.09
CA TYR A 47 -5.57 -23.77 -0.05
C TYR A 47 -4.73 -25.03 -0.09
N TYR A 48 -4.19 -25.41 1.06
CA TYR A 48 -3.34 -26.56 1.21
C TYR A 48 -3.92 -27.59 2.19
N LYS A 49 -3.80 -28.85 1.81
CA LYS A 49 -4.03 -30.01 2.67
C LYS A 49 -2.91 -31.02 2.45
N ASN A 50 -2.17 -31.35 3.49
CA ASN A 50 -1.02 -32.26 3.45
C ASN A 50 -0.05 -31.93 2.30
N PHE A 51 0.40 -30.67 2.22
CA PHE A 51 1.34 -30.14 1.22
C PHE A 51 0.80 -30.07 -0.22
N LEU A 52 -0.42 -30.52 -0.46
CA LEU A 52 -1.05 -30.49 -1.77
C LEU A 52 -2.08 -29.37 -1.86
N SER A 53 -2.21 -28.79 -3.06
CA SER A 53 -3.30 -27.85 -3.35
C SER A 53 -4.64 -28.58 -3.20
N ALA A 54 -5.43 -28.16 -2.23
CA ALA A 54 -6.68 -28.83 -1.86
C ALA A 54 -7.87 -28.43 -2.75
N ARG A 55 -7.77 -27.28 -3.42
CA ARG A 55 -8.78 -26.73 -4.33
C ARG A 55 -8.17 -25.64 -5.23
N PRO A 56 -8.86 -25.21 -6.30
CA PRO A 56 -8.41 -24.10 -7.14
C PRO A 56 -8.08 -22.84 -6.32
N SER A 57 -7.09 -22.08 -6.81
CA SER A 57 -6.71 -20.79 -6.23
C SER A 57 -7.78 -19.74 -6.50
N ASP A 58 -8.09 -18.94 -5.47
CA ASP A 58 -8.92 -17.76 -5.64
C ASP A 58 -8.00 -16.57 -5.92
N ASN A 59 -8.21 -15.86 -7.03
CA ASN A 59 -7.40 -14.71 -7.43
C ASN A 59 -8.26 -13.45 -7.43
N PHE A 60 -7.76 -12.37 -6.85
CA PHE A 60 -8.45 -11.08 -6.89
C PHE A 60 -7.46 -9.92 -7.06
N THR A 61 -8.01 -8.82 -7.54
CA THR A 61 -7.27 -7.62 -7.88
C THR A 61 -7.70 -6.49 -6.96
N LEU A 62 -6.73 -5.75 -6.43
CA LEU A 62 -6.93 -4.53 -5.66
C LEU A 62 -6.41 -3.36 -6.48
N ASN A 63 -7.21 -2.30 -6.54
CA ASN A 63 -6.85 -1.07 -7.26
C ASN A 63 -6.81 0.10 -6.28
N ASN A 64 -5.88 1.04 -6.49
CA ASN A 64 -5.81 2.27 -5.72
C ASN A 64 -5.33 3.44 -6.59
N TYR A 65 -5.90 4.62 -6.37
CA TYR A 65 -5.56 5.84 -7.10
C TYR A 65 -4.69 6.75 -6.23
N CYS A 66 -3.38 6.75 -6.49
CA CYS A 66 -2.41 7.37 -5.60
C CYS A 66 -1.15 7.83 -6.36
N THR A 67 -0.28 8.58 -5.69
CA THR A 67 1.06 8.92 -6.19
C THR A 67 1.97 7.69 -6.15
N ALA A 68 3.12 7.71 -6.85
CA ALA A 68 4.06 6.59 -6.83
C ALA A 68 4.62 6.28 -5.42
N ALA A 69 4.83 7.31 -4.59
CA ALA A 69 5.29 7.14 -3.21
C ALA A 69 4.22 6.48 -2.33
N GLU A 70 2.97 6.95 -2.44
CA GLU A 70 1.82 6.36 -1.75
C GLU A 70 1.54 4.93 -2.23
N ALA A 71 1.75 4.63 -3.52
CA ALA A 71 1.60 3.29 -4.07
C ALA A 71 2.54 2.31 -3.35
N LYS A 72 3.82 2.67 -3.17
CA LYS A 72 4.77 1.83 -2.43
C LYS A 72 4.28 1.52 -1.02
N ILE A 73 3.85 2.54 -0.27
CA ILE A 73 3.33 2.39 1.10
C ILE A 73 2.08 1.50 1.11
N TRP A 74 1.15 1.73 0.18
CA TRP A 74 -0.05 0.91 0.02
C TRP A 74 0.31 -0.56 -0.28
N GLY A 75 1.31 -0.79 -1.13
CA GLY A 75 1.81 -2.14 -1.43
C GLY A 75 2.34 -2.86 -0.20
N GLU A 76 3.11 -2.18 0.64
CA GLU A 76 3.58 -2.72 1.92
C GLU A 76 2.41 -3.05 2.86
N GLN A 77 1.40 -2.19 2.94
CA GLN A 77 0.20 -2.43 3.74
C GLN A 77 -0.60 -3.65 3.26
N VAL A 78 -0.78 -3.80 1.94
CA VAL A 78 -1.45 -4.97 1.35
C VAL A 78 -0.68 -6.25 1.67
N ASN A 79 0.64 -6.26 1.47
CA ASN A 79 1.49 -7.41 1.79
C ASN A 79 1.40 -7.78 3.28
N MET A 80 1.49 -6.80 4.18
CA MET A 80 1.36 -7.04 5.63
C MET A 80 -0.02 -7.58 6.01
N LYS A 81 -1.10 -7.08 5.41
CA LYS A 81 -2.46 -7.58 5.65
C LYS A 81 -2.56 -9.05 5.30
N TYR A 82 -2.19 -9.42 4.07
CA TYR A 82 -2.37 -10.81 3.60
C TYR A 82 -1.36 -11.80 4.18
N ALA A 83 -0.16 -11.34 4.55
CA ALA A 83 0.75 -12.14 5.36
C ALA A 83 0.13 -12.52 6.71
N ARG A 84 -0.62 -11.61 7.36
CA ARG A 84 -1.34 -11.89 8.62
C ARG A 84 -2.56 -12.79 8.45
N GLU A 85 -3.18 -12.79 7.27
CA GLU A 85 -4.31 -13.68 6.95
C GLU A 85 -3.86 -15.10 6.58
N THR A 86 -2.56 -15.32 6.35
CA THR A 86 -2.00 -16.64 6.09
C THR A 86 -2.06 -17.51 7.35
N THR A 87 -2.66 -18.69 7.20
CA THR A 87 -2.80 -19.71 8.26
C THR A 87 -2.04 -20.99 7.93
N TYR A 88 -1.26 -20.98 6.86
CA TYR A 88 -0.48 -22.13 6.40
C TYR A 88 0.55 -22.56 7.46
N ASN A 89 0.48 -23.84 7.84
CA ASN A 89 1.44 -24.48 8.72
C ASN A 89 2.46 -25.26 7.88
N GLU A 90 3.71 -24.83 7.90
CA GLU A 90 4.81 -25.39 7.11
C GLU A 90 5.20 -26.83 7.50
N PHE A 91 4.93 -27.25 8.74
CA PHE A 91 5.25 -28.59 9.22
C PHE A 91 4.20 -29.64 8.83
N THR A 92 2.94 -29.22 8.68
CA THR A 92 1.84 -30.12 8.35
C THR A 92 1.36 -29.96 6.90
N GLY A 93 1.77 -28.88 6.23
CA GLY A 93 1.33 -28.55 4.89
C GLY A 93 -0.17 -28.25 4.80
N ASN A 94 -0.78 -27.76 5.87
CA ASN A 94 -2.21 -27.49 5.95
C ASN A 94 -2.46 -25.99 6.14
N GLY A 95 -3.55 -25.49 5.55
CA GLY A 95 -4.05 -24.13 5.81
C GLY A 95 -4.21 -23.30 4.54
N ILE A 96 -4.17 -21.98 4.71
CA ILE A 96 -4.37 -21.02 3.63
C ILE A 96 -3.11 -20.17 3.50
N LEU A 97 -2.57 -20.07 2.30
CA LEU A 97 -1.46 -19.20 1.94
C LEU A 97 -1.96 -18.06 1.05
N TYR A 98 -1.70 -16.82 1.44
CA TYR A 98 -1.94 -15.67 0.57
C TYR A 98 -0.62 -15.16 -0.02
N LEU A 99 -0.62 -14.90 -1.32
CA LEU A 99 0.51 -14.36 -2.06
C LEU A 99 0.06 -13.08 -2.77
N ALA A 100 0.61 -11.93 -2.37
CA ALA A 100 0.37 -10.67 -3.04
C ALA A 100 1.56 -10.28 -3.92
N THR A 101 1.31 -9.60 -5.04
CA THR A 101 2.37 -9.00 -5.85
C THR A 101 3.18 -8.03 -4.99
N THR A 102 4.51 -8.16 -4.98
CA THR A 102 5.39 -7.38 -4.12
C THR A 102 5.39 -5.88 -4.41
N VAL A 103 5.15 -5.49 -5.67
CA VAL A 103 5.14 -4.10 -6.12
C VAL A 103 3.84 -3.80 -6.85
N PRO A 104 3.12 -2.72 -6.49
CA PRO A 104 1.97 -2.25 -7.25
C PRO A 104 2.36 -1.84 -8.66
N MET A 105 1.58 -2.27 -9.65
CA MET A 105 1.82 -1.93 -11.05
C MET A 105 0.93 -0.78 -11.48
N GLN A 106 1.50 0.24 -12.11
CA GLN A 106 0.69 1.30 -12.72
C GLN A 106 -0.11 0.71 -13.90
N VAL A 107 -1.41 0.98 -13.93
CA VAL A 107 -2.35 0.52 -14.95
C VAL A 107 -3.16 1.68 -15.53
N ALA A 108 -3.99 1.39 -16.53
CA ALA A 108 -4.89 2.38 -17.10
C ALA A 108 -5.81 2.97 -16.02
N SER A 109 -6.04 4.28 -16.07
CA SER A 109 -6.85 5.00 -15.08
C SER A 109 -8.26 4.40 -14.94
N SER A 110 -8.84 3.91 -16.04
CA SER A 110 -10.15 3.25 -16.07
C SER A 110 -10.30 2.17 -15.00
N ASN A 111 -9.26 1.41 -14.68
CA ASN A 111 -9.31 0.29 -13.72
C ASN A 111 -9.65 0.74 -12.29
N CYS A 112 -9.32 1.98 -11.93
CA CYS A 112 -9.64 2.56 -10.62
C CYS A 112 -11.02 3.23 -10.59
N PHE A 113 -11.58 3.59 -11.76
CA PHE A 113 -12.85 4.31 -11.87
C PHE A 113 -14.02 3.39 -12.25
N THR A 114 -13.79 2.09 -12.46
CA THR A 114 -14.83 1.08 -12.77
C THR A 114 -15.79 0.76 -11.61
N VAL A 115 -16.07 1.70 -10.71
CA VAL A 115 -17.04 1.53 -9.61
C VAL A 115 -17.98 2.72 -9.53
N ALA A 116 -18.88 2.83 -10.51
CA ALA A 116 -20.18 3.52 -10.39
C ALA A 116 -21.01 3.31 -11.65
N ASN A 117 -21.49 2.09 -11.91
CA ASN A 117 -22.66 1.83 -12.78
C ASN A 117 -23.19 0.43 -12.44
N ASN A 118 -23.93 0.37 -11.33
CA ASN A 118 -25.00 -0.60 -11.15
C ASN A 118 -26.30 0.06 -11.62
#